data_AF-A0A8I1TQV3-F1
#
_entry.id   AF-A0A8I1TQV3-F1
#
_cell.length_a   1.000
_cell.length_b   1.000
_cell.length_c   1.000
_cell.angle_alpha   90.00
_cell.angle_beta   90.00
_cell.angle_gamma   90.00
#
_symmetry.space_group_name_H-M   'P 1'
#
loop_
_entity.id
_entity.type
_entity.pdbx_description
1 polymer ?
#
loop_
_entity_poly.entity_id
_entity_poly.type
_entity_poly.pdbx_seq_one_letter_code
_entity_poly.pdbx_strand_id
1 'polypeptide(L)'
;MLRGLTTVSFYADDLAAARDWYTQVLGIEPYFAFPPAPQPPAYIEFRIGDDEDELGFVDRRWAPPGSTGTPGGAVVFWHVDDLEATVARLLELGATEYEPITPRGDSGFVTASVVDPFGNVLGVMTNPHFAALHS
;
A
#
# COMPACT_ATOMS: atom_id res chain seq x y z
N MET A 1 -22.74 -10.35 4.37
CA MET A 1 -21.85 -11.07 3.45
C MET A 1 -21.01 -10.04 2.70
N LEU A 2 -19.71 -10.29 2.48
CA LEU A 2 -18.78 -9.36 1.79
C LEU A 2 -18.97 -9.43 0.26
N ARG A 3 -18.71 -8.33 -0.45
CA ARG A 3 -18.95 -8.21 -1.91
C ARG A 3 -17.72 -7.80 -2.74
N GLY A 4 -16.62 -7.47 -2.09
CA GLY A 4 -15.38 -7.00 -2.70
C GLY A 4 -14.51 -6.29 -1.68
N LEU A 5 -13.24 -6.08 -2.02
CA LEU A 5 -12.39 -5.11 -1.33
C LEU A 5 -12.88 -3.71 -1.73
N THR A 6 -12.97 -2.79 -0.77
CA THR A 6 -13.32 -1.39 -1.06
C THR A 6 -12.13 -0.50 -0.83
N THR A 7 -11.51 -0.63 0.36
CA THR A 7 -10.50 0.30 0.83
C THR A 7 -9.52 -0.43 1.73
N VAL A 8 -8.23 -0.17 1.56
CA VAL A 8 -7.18 -0.49 2.53
C VAL A 8 -6.83 0.77 3.29
N SER A 9 -6.75 0.69 4.62
CA SER A 9 -6.36 1.84 5.47
C SER A 9 -5.01 1.63 6.13
N PHE A 10 -4.07 2.52 5.81
CA PHE A 10 -2.78 2.67 6.48
C PHE A 10 -2.84 3.80 7.50
N TYR A 11 -1.98 3.73 8.53
CA TYR A 11 -1.97 4.70 9.62
C TYR A 11 -0.60 5.31 9.80
N ALA A 12 -0.53 6.64 9.75
CA ALA A 12 0.73 7.38 9.88
C ALA A 12 0.59 8.55 10.87
N ASP A 13 1.68 8.91 11.53
CA ASP A 13 1.72 10.12 12.37
C ASP A 13 1.85 11.39 11.51
N ASP A 14 2.54 11.30 10.37
CA ASP A 14 2.75 12.40 9.44
C ASP A 14 2.17 12.03 8.05
N LEU A 15 0.93 12.45 7.80
CA LEU A 15 0.26 12.19 6.54
C LEU A 15 0.77 13.07 5.39
N ALA A 16 1.44 14.19 5.68
CA ALA A 16 2.08 14.98 4.63
C ALA A 16 3.29 14.23 4.08
N ALA A 17 4.12 13.67 4.96
CA ALA A 17 5.21 12.78 4.57
C ALA A 17 4.71 11.51 3.88
N ALA A 18 3.63 10.89 4.39
CA ALA A 18 3.02 9.73 3.75
C ALA A 18 2.51 10.04 2.35
N ARG A 19 1.80 11.16 2.16
CA ARG A 19 1.38 11.63 0.84
C ARG A 19 2.56 11.74 -0.10
N ASP A 20 3.58 12.50 0.29
CA ASP A 20 4.71 12.81 -0.59
C ASP A 20 5.47 11.54 -1.00
N TRP A 21 5.62 10.58 -0.07
CA TRP A 21 6.23 9.29 -0.35
C TRP A 21 5.40 8.43 -1.30
N TYR A 22 4.09 8.27 -1.03
CA TYR A 22 3.21 7.47 -1.88
C TYR A 22 2.96 8.11 -3.25
N THR A 23 2.97 9.44 -3.36
CA THR A 23 2.98 10.12 -4.67
C THR A 23 4.23 9.74 -5.48
N GLN A 24 5.40 9.62 -4.84
CA GLN A 24 6.62 9.16 -5.53
C GLN A 24 6.59 7.67 -5.91
N VAL A 25 5.98 6.82 -5.08
CA VAL A 25 5.82 5.38 -5.36
C VAL A 25 4.83 5.14 -6.49
N LEU A 26 3.68 5.80 -6.43
CA LEU A 26 2.55 5.55 -7.33
C LEU A 26 2.62 6.39 -8.62
N GLY A 27 3.40 7.47 -8.63
CA GLY A 27 3.48 8.38 -9.77
C GLY A 27 2.22 9.20 -10.03
N ILE A 28 1.29 9.23 -9.06
CA ILE A 28 0.01 9.95 -9.12
C ILE A 28 -0.21 10.73 -7.82
N GLU A 29 -1.03 11.78 -7.88
CA GLU A 29 -1.48 12.51 -6.70
C GLU A 29 -2.68 11.81 -6.04
N PRO A 30 -2.90 11.96 -4.72
CA PRO A 30 -4.11 11.47 -4.08
C PRO A 30 -5.33 12.20 -4.68
N TYR A 31 -6.39 11.46 -4.97
CA TYR A 31 -7.61 12.05 -5.52
C TYR A 31 -8.40 12.80 -4.44
N PHE A 32 -8.17 12.47 -3.16
CA PHE A 32 -8.80 13.11 -2.01
C PHE A 32 -7.82 13.35 -0.86
N ALA A 33 -7.91 14.51 -0.22
CA ALA A 33 -7.18 14.84 0.99
C ALA A 33 -8.01 15.79 1.87
N PHE A 34 -8.02 15.56 3.17
CA PHE A 34 -8.78 16.37 4.12
C PHE A 34 -8.04 16.54 5.47
N PRO A 35 -8.01 17.75 6.06
CA PRO A 35 -8.41 19.02 5.45
C PRO A 35 -7.54 19.38 4.23
N PRO A 36 -8.06 20.21 3.31
CA PRO A 36 -7.28 20.63 2.16
C PRO A 36 -6.11 21.53 2.56
N ALA A 37 -5.14 21.66 1.65
CA ALA A 37 -4.01 22.57 1.84
C ALA A 37 -4.50 24.02 2.14
N PRO A 38 -3.76 24.79 2.96
CA PRO A 38 -2.41 24.51 3.48
C PRO A 38 -2.40 23.74 4.82
N GLN A 39 -3.53 23.24 5.32
CA GLN A 39 -3.53 22.45 6.54
C GLN A 39 -2.91 21.07 6.29
N PRO A 40 -2.19 20.49 7.26
CA PRO A 40 -1.79 19.09 7.19
C PRO A 40 -3.03 18.17 7.10
N PRO A 41 -3.05 17.19 6.18
CA PRO A 41 -4.18 16.29 6.05
C PRO A 41 -4.27 15.34 7.26
N ALA A 42 -5.49 15.03 7.66
CA ALA A 42 -5.85 13.97 8.61
C ALA A 42 -6.39 12.70 7.91
N TYR A 43 -6.68 12.80 6.62
CA TYR A 43 -7.00 11.70 5.72
C TYR A 43 -6.48 12.00 4.31
N ILE A 44 -5.90 11.02 3.64
CA ILE A 44 -5.55 11.07 2.21
C ILE A 44 -5.98 9.75 1.55
N GLU A 45 -6.33 9.78 0.27
CA GLU A 45 -6.72 8.58 -0.45
C GLU A 45 -6.28 8.62 -1.91
N PHE A 46 -5.75 7.49 -2.36
CA PHE A 46 -5.39 7.21 -3.73
C PHE A 46 -6.36 6.20 -4.32
N ARG A 47 -6.52 6.26 -5.65
CA ARG A 47 -7.10 5.20 -6.46
C ARG A 47 -6.02 4.64 -7.34
N ILE A 48 -5.79 3.34 -7.27
CA ILE A 48 -4.64 2.70 -7.92
C ILE A 48 -5.06 1.51 -8.77
N GLY A 49 -4.30 1.27 -9.83
CA GLY A 49 -4.51 0.13 -10.74
C GLY A 49 -5.75 0.24 -11.61
N ASP A 50 -6.04 -0.84 -12.33
CA ASP A 50 -7.06 -0.92 -13.38
C ASP A 50 -8.49 -0.80 -12.85
N ASP A 51 -8.70 -1.17 -11.58
CA ASP A 51 -10.00 -1.18 -10.91
C ASP A 51 -10.26 0.08 -10.05
N GLU A 52 -9.34 1.05 -10.04
CA GLU A 52 -9.37 2.23 -9.16
C GLU A 52 -9.52 1.87 -7.66
N ASP A 53 -8.86 0.80 -7.22
CA ASP A 53 -8.90 0.33 -5.84
C ASP A 53 -8.41 1.41 -4.84
N GLU A 54 -9.07 1.52 -3.69
CA GLU A 54 -8.80 2.61 -2.74
C GLU A 54 -7.69 2.26 -1.74
N LEU A 55 -6.64 3.09 -1.72
CA LEU A 55 -5.57 3.08 -0.73
C LEU A 55 -5.65 4.36 0.10
N GLY A 56 -6.20 4.24 1.30
CA GLY A 56 -6.41 5.34 2.25
C GLY A 56 -5.35 5.40 3.34
N PHE A 57 -5.04 6.60 3.79
CA PHE A 57 -4.19 6.84 4.96
C PHE A 57 -4.92 7.70 5.97
N VAL A 58 -4.83 7.30 7.23
CA VAL A 58 -5.55 7.90 8.34
C VAL A 58 -4.54 8.37 9.38
N ASP A 59 -4.75 9.57 9.92
CA ASP A 59 -3.99 10.04 11.07
C ASP A 59 -4.07 9.02 12.22
N ARG A 60 -2.90 8.56 12.69
CA ARG A 60 -2.74 7.51 13.70
C ARG A 60 -3.55 7.78 14.97
N ARG A 61 -3.84 9.03 15.31
CA ARG A 61 -4.68 9.37 16.47
C ARG A 61 -6.11 8.81 16.38
N TRP A 62 -6.55 8.43 15.18
CA TRP A 62 -7.84 7.80 14.91
C TRP A 62 -7.75 6.28 14.71
N ALA A 63 -6.59 5.67 14.97
CA ALA A 63 -6.45 4.23 14.89
C ALA A 63 -7.42 3.52 15.87
N PRO A 64 -7.94 2.33 15.52
CA PRO A 64 -8.84 1.59 16.39
C PRO A 64 -8.23 1.29 17.76
N PRO A 65 -9.04 1.26 18.84
CA PRO A 65 -8.57 0.85 20.16
C PRO A 65 -7.91 -0.53 20.11
N GLY A 66 -6.69 -0.64 20.64
CA GLY A 66 -5.91 -1.88 20.64
C GLY A 66 -4.96 -2.05 19.45
N SER A 67 -4.88 -1.08 18.53
CA SER A 67 -3.80 -1.02 17.54
C SER A 67 -2.44 -0.94 18.26
N THR A 68 -1.53 -1.85 17.92
CA THR A 68 -0.21 -1.98 18.58
C THR A 68 0.90 -1.23 17.86
N GLY A 69 0.62 -0.64 16.69
CA GLY A 69 1.64 -0.02 15.82
C GLY A 69 2.65 -1.02 15.22
N THR A 70 2.46 -2.31 15.44
CA THR A 70 3.24 -3.38 14.83
C THR A 70 2.45 -4.03 13.69
N PRO A 71 3.13 -4.52 12.63
CA PRO A 71 2.51 -5.36 11.61
C PRO A 71 1.60 -6.43 12.19
N GLY A 72 0.34 -6.47 11.74
CA GLY A 72 -0.61 -7.53 12.08
C GLY A 72 -0.41 -8.80 11.24
N GLY A 73 -1.36 -9.74 11.33
CA GLY A 73 -1.31 -10.99 10.55
C GLY A 73 -1.89 -10.90 9.13
N ALA A 74 -2.56 -9.80 8.78
CA ALA A 74 -3.15 -9.61 7.46
C ALA A 74 -2.22 -8.77 6.57
N VAL A 75 -2.05 -9.20 5.33
CA VAL A 75 -1.32 -8.46 4.29
C VAL A 75 -2.20 -8.38 3.05
N VAL A 76 -2.32 -7.18 2.49
CA VAL A 76 -2.95 -6.98 1.18
C VAL A 76 -1.84 -6.90 0.14
N PHE A 77 -1.99 -7.63 -0.96
CA PHE A 77 -1.01 -7.69 -2.04
C PHE A 77 -1.56 -7.00 -3.29
N TRP A 78 -0.81 -6.01 -3.77
CA TRP A 78 -1.08 -5.28 -5.01
C TRP A 78 -0.35 -5.93 -6.19
N HIS A 79 -1.03 -6.08 -7.33
CA HIS A 79 -0.37 -6.59 -8.54
C HIS A 79 0.64 -5.58 -9.07
N VAL A 80 1.81 -6.06 -9.49
CA VAL A 80 2.82 -5.26 -10.19
C VAL A 80 3.43 -6.04 -11.34
N ASP A 81 3.73 -5.34 -12.43
CA ASP A 81 4.26 -5.94 -13.66
C ASP A 81 5.71 -6.44 -13.49
N ASP A 82 6.53 -5.66 -12.79
CA ASP A 82 7.94 -5.97 -12.48
C ASP A 82 8.13 -5.97 -10.96
N LEU A 83 8.08 -7.16 -10.35
CA LEU A 83 8.14 -7.32 -8.91
C LEU A 83 9.52 -6.96 -8.36
N GLU A 84 10.58 -7.41 -9.01
CA GLU A 84 11.96 -7.14 -8.63
C GLU A 84 12.27 -5.64 -8.66
N ALA A 85 11.93 -4.96 -9.76
CA ALA A 85 12.15 -3.52 -9.88
C ALA A 85 11.30 -2.74 -8.88
N THR A 86 10.05 -3.17 -8.65
CA THR A 86 9.17 -2.54 -7.66
C THR A 86 9.76 -2.65 -6.26
N VAL A 87 10.17 -3.84 -5.82
CA VAL A 87 10.77 -4.06 -4.50
C VAL A 87 12.05 -3.24 -4.36
N ALA A 88 12.93 -3.25 -5.37
CA ALA A 88 14.15 -2.43 -5.36
C ALA A 88 13.81 -0.93 -5.18
N ARG A 89 12.82 -0.42 -5.92
CA ARG A 89 12.39 0.97 -5.82
C ARG A 89 11.82 1.32 -4.44
N LEU A 90 11.03 0.44 -3.84
CA LEU A 90 10.48 0.65 -2.49
C LEU A 90 11.60 0.74 -1.45
N LEU A 91 12.61 -0.13 -1.54
CA LEU A 91 13.77 -0.11 -0.65
C LEU A 91 14.62 1.14 -0.84
N GLU A 92 14.84 1.60 -2.08
CA GLU A 92 15.53 2.86 -2.37
C GLU A 92 14.82 4.08 -1.76
N LEU A 93 13.49 4.04 -1.71
CA LEU A 93 12.66 5.07 -1.10
C LEU A 93 12.60 4.98 0.44
N GLY A 94 13.34 4.06 1.06
CA GLY A 94 13.47 3.98 2.51
C GLY A 94 12.50 3.01 3.20
N ALA A 95 11.78 2.17 2.44
CA ALA A 95 11.10 1.02 3.02
C ALA A 95 12.12 -0.03 3.50
N THR A 96 11.67 -0.94 4.36
CA THR A 96 12.48 -2.07 4.85
C THR A 96 11.84 -3.39 4.45
N GLU A 97 12.65 -4.40 4.13
CA GLU A 97 12.12 -5.74 3.79
C GLU A 97 11.34 -6.33 4.97
N TYR A 98 10.11 -6.80 4.69
CA TYR A 98 9.29 -7.54 5.65
C TYR A 98 9.26 -9.03 5.29
N GLU A 99 8.91 -9.34 4.03
CA GLU A 99 9.05 -10.66 3.44
C GLU A 99 9.76 -10.54 2.09
N PRO A 100 10.86 -11.28 1.87
CA PRO A 100 11.57 -11.24 0.60
C PRO A 100 10.69 -11.76 -0.55
N ILE A 101 11.12 -11.49 -1.78
CA ILE A 101 10.50 -12.06 -2.97
C ILE A 101 10.44 -13.59 -2.84
N THR A 102 9.22 -14.11 -2.75
CA THR A 102 8.95 -15.50 -2.42
C THR A 102 7.99 -16.11 -3.44
N PRO A 103 8.47 -17.06 -4.27
CA PRO A 103 7.59 -17.87 -5.11
C PRO A 103 6.63 -18.71 -4.27
N ARG A 104 5.36 -18.74 -4.65
CA ARG A 104 4.29 -19.50 -3.98
C ARG A 104 3.88 -20.69 -4.82
N GLY A 105 4.65 -21.77 -4.72
CA GLY A 105 4.45 -22.98 -5.51
C GLY A 105 4.70 -22.76 -7.00
N ASP A 106 4.12 -23.63 -7.84
CA ASP A 106 4.43 -23.69 -9.28
C ASP A 106 3.43 -22.91 -10.16
N SER A 107 2.44 -22.25 -9.56
CA SER A 107 1.33 -21.60 -10.28
C SER A 107 1.63 -20.17 -10.73
N GLY A 108 2.87 -19.71 -10.62
CA GLY A 108 3.30 -18.37 -11.08
C GLY A 108 3.00 -17.21 -10.12
N PHE A 109 2.53 -17.50 -8.89
CA PHE A 109 2.37 -16.48 -7.85
C PHE A 109 3.71 -16.17 -7.21
N VAL A 110 4.09 -14.90 -7.17
CA VAL A 110 5.29 -14.44 -6.48
C VAL A 110 4.91 -13.25 -5.62
N THR A 111 5.23 -13.29 -4.32
CA THR A 111 4.86 -12.24 -3.37
C THR A 111 6.10 -11.62 -2.74
N ALA A 112 6.06 -10.35 -2.42
CA ALA A 112 6.99 -9.69 -1.52
C ALA A 112 6.24 -8.69 -0.64
N SER A 113 6.82 -8.31 0.49
CA SER A 113 6.27 -7.21 1.28
C SER A 113 7.37 -6.41 1.96
N VAL A 114 7.11 -5.12 2.11
CA VAL A 114 7.98 -4.18 2.81
C VAL A 114 7.21 -3.50 3.93
N VAL A 115 7.93 -3.04 4.94
CA VAL A 115 7.41 -2.05 5.89
C VAL A 115 7.78 -0.67 5.35
N ASP A 116 6.77 0.16 5.07
CA ASP A 116 6.96 1.54 4.64
C ASP A 116 7.57 2.40 5.78
N PRO A 117 8.05 3.64 5.50
CA PRO A 117 8.64 4.50 6.53
C PRO A 117 7.71 4.86 7.69
N PHE A 118 6.40 4.57 7.57
CA PHE A 118 5.36 4.92 8.54
C PHE A 118 4.90 3.72 9.38
N GLY A 119 5.44 2.53 9.12
CA GLY A 119 5.17 1.29 9.86
C GLY A 119 4.09 0.39 9.26
N ASN A 120 3.60 0.70 8.05
CA ASN A 120 2.58 -0.13 7.38
C ASN A 120 3.23 -1.23 6.54
N VAL A 121 2.58 -2.39 6.47
CA VAL A 121 3.01 -3.45 5.56
C VAL A 121 2.38 -3.24 4.19
N LEU A 122 3.21 -2.99 3.19
CA LEU A 122 2.83 -2.91 1.79
C LEU A 122 3.23 -4.22 1.09
N GLY A 123 2.23 -5.02 0.71
CA GLY A 123 2.43 -6.23 -0.08
C GLY A 123 2.35 -5.95 -1.57
N VAL A 124 3.29 -6.50 -2.33
CA VAL A 124 3.30 -6.49 -3.80
C VAL A 124 3.43 -7.91 -4.33
N MET A 125 2.84 -8.19 -5.49
CA MET A 125 2.86 -9.53 -6.05
C MET A 125 2.79 -9.56 -7.58
N THR A 126 3.38 -10.60 -8.16
CA THR A 126 2.98 -11.10 -9.47
C THR A 126 1.80 -12.05 -9.27
N ASN A 127 0.64 -11.69 -9.82
CA ASN A 127 -0.61 -12.46 -9.72
C ASN A 127 -1.12 -12.86 -11.12
N PRO A 128 -0.98 -14.14 -11.53
CA PRO A 128 -1.46 -14.60 -12.84
C PRO A 128 -2.97 -14.46 -13.03
N HIS A 129 -3.76 -14.50 -11.96
CA HIS A 129 -5.22 -14.31 -12.06
C HIS A 129 -5.60 -12.86 -12.33
N PHE A 130 -4.90 -11.91 -11.68
CA PHE A 130 -5.09 -10.49 -11.95
C PHE A 130 -4.69 -10.20 -13.41
N ALA A 131 -3.48 -10.59 -13.82
CA ALA A 131 -3.02 -10.38 -15.19
C ALA A 131 -3.95 -10.97 -16.26
N ALA A 132 -4.63 -12.09 -15.99
CA ALA A 132 -5.59 -12.69 -16.91
C ALA A 132 -6.92 -11.92 -17.04
N LEU A 133 -7.29 -11.10 -16.05
CA LEU A 133 -8.50 -10.29 -16.05
C LEU A 133 -8.27 -8.87 -16.60
N HIS A 134 -7.03 -8.38 -16.56
CA HIS A 134 -6.65 -6.99 -16.88
C HIS A 134 -5.68 -6.89 -18.07
N SER A 135 -5.79 -7.80 -19.05
CA SER A 135 -4.92 -7.87 -20.25
C SER A 135 -5.25 -6.87 -21.35
#